data_AF-E3N4U8-F1
#
_entry.id   AF-E3N4U8-F1
#
_cell.length_a   1.000
_cell.length_b   1.000
_cell.length_c   1.000
_cell.angle_alpha   90.00
_cell.angle_beta   90.00
_cell.angle_gamma   90.00
#
_symmetry.space_group_name_H-M   'P 1'
#
loop_
_entity.id
_entity.type
_entity.pdbx_description
1 polymer ?
#
loop_
_entity_poly.entity_id
_entity_poly.type
_entity_poly.pdbx_seq_one_letter_code
_entity_poly.pdbx_strand_id
1 'polypeptide(L)'
;MCNRRREREMRRVVRRRRFFMVGNLGIRVENTKPSGKTAEKSKEIALDTVTEEKKEGMKPKKTVIRESKILITPRIGVKGKSIFEYRKSALNTWKNRFGFANVESIVFLLELTEDEETNQKLGDLVRKLAEEGKEITIIPYKMDCAKSGLVKSWITADNVKWSDSAASAGEKFKTWEQLLEFLEARTTENMVVAQLRKESVTSEPRKKENKWSHQ
;
A
#
# COMPACT_ATOMS: atom_id res chain seq x y z
N MET A 1 -17.66 91.85 -3.71
CA MET A 1 -18.09 90.68 -4.51
C MET A 1 -18.62 89.62 -3.55
N CYS A 2 -19.92 89.28 -3.74
CA CYS A 2 -20.88 88.37 -3.08
C CYS A 2 -20.44 87.41 -1.93
N ASN A 3 -20.98 87.52 -0.69
CA ASN A 3 -22.28 87.00 -0.15
C ASN A 3 -22.29 85.47 0.09
N ARG A 4 -22.74 84.84 1.20
CA ARG A 4 -23.81 85.14 2.17
C ARG A 4 -23.88 84.02 3.26
N ARG A 5 -24.26 84.36 4.52
CA ARG A 5 -25.10 83.59 5.51
C ARG A 5 -24.56 82.25 6.08
N ARG A 6 -24.83 81.80 7.31
CA ARG A 6 -25.54 82.20 8.55
C ARG A 6 -25.30 81.06 9.57
N GLU A 7 -24.97 81.38 10.82
CA GLU A 7 -25.72 81.06 12.06
C GLU A 7 -25.84 79.59 12.56
N ARG A 8 -25.49 79.43 13.86
CA ARG A 8 -26.25 78.77 14.95
C ARG A 8 -26.54 77.25 14.80
N GLU A 9 -26.71 76.40 15.81
CA GLU A 9 -26.66 76.39 17.27
C GLU A 9 -27.11 74.96 17.68
N MET A 10 -26.55 74.43 18.77
CA MET A 10 -27.14 73.50 19.77
C MET A 10 -28.18 72.43 19.33
N ARG A 11 -27.92 71.15 19.63
CA ARG A 11 -28.69 70.34 20.63
C ARG A 11 -28.24 68.88 20.66
N ARG A 12 -28.07 68.40 21.90
CA ARG A 12 -27.87 66.99 22.27
C ARG A 12 -29.07 66.16 21.83
N VAL A 13 -28.81 64.98 21.26
CA VAL A 13 -29.75 63.85 21.31
C VAL A 13 -29.02 62.67 21.93
N VAL A 14 -29.37 62.42 23.19
CA VAL A 14 -29.07 61.20 23.94
C VAL A 14 -29.86 60.05 23.31
N ARG A 15 -29.23 58.89 23.03
CA ARG A 15 -29.78 57.56 23.42
C ARG A 15 -28.84 56.38 23.11
N ARG A 16 -28.31 55.84 24.23
CA ARG A 16 -28.07 54.43 24.56
C ARG A 16 -27.16 53.59 23.63
N ARG A 17 -25.86 53.67 23.92
CA ARG A 17 -24.94 52.53 23.84
C ARG A 17 -25.37 51.47 24.85
N ARG A 18 -25.71 50.26 24.39
CA ARG A 18 -25.63 49.06 25.22
C ARG A 18 -24.20 48.52 25.09
N PHE A 19 -23.35 48.87 26.05
CA PHE A 19 -22.09 48.18 26.28
C PHE A 19 -22.39 46.96 27.15
N PHE A 20 -22.14 45.76 26.62
CA PHE A 20 -21.80 44.63 27.46
C PHE A 20 -20.28 44.56 27.49
N MET A 21 -19.69 44.72 28.68
CA MET A 21 -18.29 44.39 28.93
C MET A 21 -18.25 43.08 29.71
N VAL A 22 -17.67 42.05 29.10
CA VAL A 22 -17.10 40.91 29.83
C VAL A 22 -15.82 40.50 29.09
N GLY A 23 -14.70 40.51 29.84
CA GLY A 23 -13.55 39.65 29.59
C GLY A 23 -12.51 40.17 28.60
N ASN A 24 -11.38 40.59 29.15
CA ASN A 24 -10.14 40.95 28.46
C ASN A 24 -9.74 39.98 27.33
N LEU A 25 -9.95 40.38 26.09
CA LEU A 25 -8.95 40.35 25.01
C LEU A 25 -9.48 41.22 23.87
N GLY A 26 -8.91 42.41 23.68
CA GLY A 26 -9.37 43.36 22.68
C GLY A 26 -9.07 42.89 21.26
N ILE A 27 -9.99 42.18 20.61
CA ILE A 27 -10.02 42.08 19.15
C ILE A 27 -10.80 43.28 18.64
N ARG A 28 -10.07 44.26 18.11
CA ARG A 28 -10.63 45.38 17.36
C ARG A 28 -11.15 44.82 16.03
N VAL A 29 -12.45 44.53 15.95
CA VAL A 29 -13.12 44.26 14.67
C VAL A 29 -13.30 45.60 13.96
N GLU A 30 -12.29 46.00 13.19
CA GLU A 30 -12.51 46.94 12.10
C GLU A 30 -13.33 46.23 11.03
N ASN A 31 -14.49 46.80 10.70
CA ASN A 31 -15.27 46.43 9.52
C ASN A 31 -14.51 46.91 8.27
N THR A 32 -13.42 46.23 7.97
CA THR A 32 -12.70 46.38 6.70
C THR A 32 -13.39 45.43 5.73
N LYS A 33 -13.97 46.01 4.66
CA LYS A 33 -14.55 45.25 3.54
C LYS A 33 -13.58 44.11 3.13
N PRO A 34 -14.03 42.86 2.94
CA PRO A 34 -13.14 41.77 2.57
C PRO A 34 -12.70 41.97 1.10
N SER A 35 -11.61 42.71 0.91
CA SER A 35 -10.98 42.88 -0.39
C SER A 35 -10.27 41.57 -0.77
N GLY A 36 -10.85 40.81 -1.70
CA GLY A 36 -10.21 39.89 -2.67
C GLY A 36 -9.29 38.76 -2.18
N LYS A 37 -8.31 39.05 -1.32
CA LYS A 37 -7.17 38.18 -1.00
C LYS A 37 -7.51 36.97 -0.12
N THR A 38 -8.48 37.09 0.80
CA THR A 38 -8.88 35.95 1.66
C THR A 38 -9.70 34.93 0.89
N ALA A 39 -10.53 35.39 -0.06
CA ALA A 39 -11.35 34.52 -0.91
C ALA A 39 -10.49 33.71 -1.89
N GLU A 40 -9.45 34.32 -2.47
CA GLU A 40 -8.48 33.63 -3.33
C GLU A 40 -7.73 32.52 -2.57
N LYS A 41 -7.24 32.81 -1.36
CA LYS A 41 -6.55 31.81 -0.54
C LYS A 41 -7.46 30.64 -0.12
N SER A 42 -8.71 30.91 0.23
CA SER A 42 -9.69 29.83 0.50
C SER A 42 -10.12 29.07 -0.75
N LYS A 43 -10.11 29.69 -1.93
CA LYS A 43 -10.36 29.01 -3.21
C LYS A 43 -9.19 28.11 -3.60
N GLU A 44 -7.95 28.54 -3.35
CA GLU A 44 -6.73 27.76 -3.57
C GLU A 44 -6.70 26.52 -2.66
N ILE A 45 -6.99 26.68 -1.35
CA ILE A 45 -7.08 25.54 -0.42
C ILE A 45 -8.25 24.60 -0.78
N ALA A 46 -9.39 25.13 -1.23
CA ALA A 46 -10.51 24.32 -1.70
C ALA A 46 -10.19 23.59 -3.02
N LEU A 47 -9.41 24.19 -3.92
CA LEU A 47 -8.93 23.56 -5.15
C LEU A 47 -7.89 22.46 -4.86
N ASP A 48 -6.97 22.69 -3.93
CA ASP A 48 -5.97 21.69 -3.54
C ASP A 48 -6.61 20.49 -2.82
N THR A 49 -7.58 20.73 -1.93
CA THR A 49 -8.33 19.63 -1.28
C THR A 49 -9.19 18.86 -2.28
N VAL A 50 -9.90 19.53 -3.19
CA VAL A 50 -10.70 18.88 -4.23
C VAL A 50 -9.82 18.11 -5.24
N THR A 51 -8.60 18.57 -5.51
CA THR A 51 -7.68 17.86 -6.40
C THR A 51 -7.03 16.65 -5.72
N GLU A 52 -6.68 16.72 -4.44
CA GLU A 52 -6.22 15.55 -3.68
C GLU A 52 -7.33 14.49 -3.50
N GLU A 53 -8.56 14.90 -3.19
CA GLU A 53 -9.71 13.97 -3.13
C GLU A 53 -10.00 13.32 -4.49
N LYS A 54 -9.91 14.08 -5.59
CA LYS A 54 -10.05 13.51 -6.95
C LYS A 54 -8.91 12.56 -7.30
N LYS A 55 -7.67 12.85 -6.88
CA LYS A 55 -6.52 11.95 -7.08
C LYS A 55 -6.67 10.66 -6.27
N GLU A 56 -7.21 10.72 -5.05
CA GLU A 56 -7.52 9.55 -4.22
C GLU A 56 -8.59 8.66 -4.87
N GLY A 57 -9.67 9.26 -5.41
CA GLY A 57 -10.74 8.55 -6.11
C GLY A 57 -10.36 7.95 -7.46
N MET A 58 -9.29 8.46 -8.11
CA MET A 58 -8.76 7.92 -9.36
C MET A 58 -7.70 6.82 -9.18
N LYS A 59 -7.31 6.49 -7.94
CA LYS A 59 -6.39 5.37 -7.70
C LYS A 59 -7.04 4.07 -8.19
N PRO A 60 -6.33 3.24 -8.98
CA PRO A 60 -6.85 1.96 -9.44
C PRO A 60 -7.35 1.13 -8.25
N LYS A 61 -8.56 0.58 -8.36
CA LYS A 61 -9.13 -0.26 -7.31
C LYS A 61 -8.23 -1.47 -7.08
N LYS A 62 -7.68 -1.59 -5.87
CA LYS A 62 -6.83 -2.73 -5.50
C LYS A 62 -7.64 -4.02 -5.53
N THR A 63 -7.02 -5.10 -5.99
CA THR A 63 -7.56 -6.45 -5.87
C THR A 63 -7.47 -6.89 -4.41
N VAL A 64 -8.61 -7.15 -3.79
CA VAL A 64 -8.65 -7.65 -2.40
C VAL A 64 -8.20 -9.11 -2.39
N ILE A 65 -7.16 -9.40 -1.62
CA ILE A 65 -6.72 -10.78 -1.34
C ILE A 65 -7.66 -11.36 -0.27
N ARG A 66 -8.21 -12.55 -0.53
CA ARG A 66 -9.15 -13.21 0.40
C ARG A 66 -8.43 -14.17 1.34
N GLU A 67 -7.28 -14.67 0.92
CA GLU A 67 -6.46 -15.64 1.61
C GLU A 67 -5.59 -14.95 2.67
N SER A 68 -5.55 -15.48 3.89
CA SER A 68 -4.70 -14.91 4.95
C SER A 68 -3.23 -15.33 4.87
N LYS A 69 -2.95 -16.36 4.06
CA LYS A 69 -1.64 -17.01 3.92
C LYS A 69 -1.32 -17.09 2.44
N ILE A 70 -0.27 -16.39 2.01
CA ILE A 70 0.03 -16.25 0.59
C ILE A 70 1.49 -16.52 0.26
N LEU A 71 1.70 -16.95 -0.99
CA LEU A 71 3.01 -17.07 -1.62
C LEU A 71 3.19 -15.89 -2.58
N ILE A 72 4.25 -15.11 -2.38
CA ILE A 72 4.73 -14.11 -3.34
C ILE A 72 5.94 -14.67 -4.05
N THR A 73 5.94 -14.66 -5.37
CA THR A 73 6.96 -15.37 -6.17
C THR A 73 7.28 -14.64 -7.47
N PRO A 74 8.48 -14.82 -8.06
CA PRO A 74 8.65 -14.54 -9.48
C PRO A 74 7.73 -15.44 -10.31
N ARG A 75 7.72 -15.23 -11.63
CA ARG A 75 6.96 -16.08 -12.55
C ARG A 75 7.52 -17.50 -12.60
N ILE A 76 6.88 -18.40 -11.87
CA ILE A 76 7.32 -19.78 -11.70
C ILE A 76 6.52 -20.80 -12.50
N GLY A 77 5.34 -20.44 -13.03
CA GLY A 77 4.54 -21.33 -13.89
C GLY A 77 3.46 -22.13 -13.17
N VAL A 78 3.43 -22.10 -11.83
CA VAL A 78 2.35 -22.69 -11.02
C VAL A 78 1.32 -21.60 -10.69
N LYS A 79 0.03 -21.93 -10.80
CA LYS A 79 -1.09 -21.02 -10.54
C LYS A 79 -1.92 -21.52 -9.38
N GLY A 80 -2.27 -20.60 -8.49
CA GLY A 80 -3.16 -20.81 -7.36
C GLY A 80 -3.76 -19.49 -6.88
N LYS A 81 -4.89 -19.57 -6.18
CA LYS A 81 -5.57 -18.50 -5.45
C LYS A 81 -4.63 -17.83 -4.45
N SER A 82 -3.80 -18.62 -3.77
CA SER A 82 -2.85 -18.11 -2.77
C SER A 82 -1.49 -17.71 -3.36
N ILE A 83 -1.30 -17.79 -4.69
CA ILE A 83 0.00 -17.54 -5.36
C ILE A 83 -0.05 -16.23 -6.15
N PHE A 84 0.81 -15.29 -5.77
CA PHE A 84 0.89 -13.95 -6.36
C PHE A 84 2.25 -13.74 -7.02
N GLU A 85 2.24 -13.64 -8.36
CA GLU A 85 3.47 -13.46 -9.13
C GLU A 85 3.84 -11.98 -9.30
N TYR A 86 5.12 -11.64 -9.08
CA TYR A 86 5.69 -10.35 -9.46
C TYR A 86 6.43 -10.40 -10.81
N ARG A 87 6.51 -9.24 -11.47
CA ARG A 87 7.34 -9.02 -12.67
C ARG A 87 8.38 -7.97 -12.34
N LYS A 88 9.64 -8.18 -12.73
CA LYS A 88 10.76 -7.26 -12.49
C LYS A 88 10.43 -5.82 -12.93
N SER A 89 9.87 -5.67 -14.12
CA SER A 89 9.48 -4.37 -14.70
C SER A 89 8.36 -3.63 -13.98
N ALA A 90 7.65 -4.28 -13.05
CA ALA A 90 6.50 -3.70 -12.34
C ALA A 90 6.63 -3.76 -10.82
N LEU A 91 7.82 -4.06 -10.27
CA LEU A 91 8.02 -4.22 -8.83
C LEU A 91 7.61 -2.96 -8.03
N ASN A 92 7.93 -1.77 -8.54
CA ASN A 92 7.62 -0.48 -7.91
C ASN A 92 6.11 -0.27 -7.66
N THR A 93 5.26 -0.76 -8.56
CA THR A 93 3.80 -0.59 -8.51
C THR A 93 3.08 -1.87 -8.11
N TRP A 94 3.79 -2.98 -7.92
CA TRP A 94 3.19 -4.30 -7.70
C TRP A 94 2.34 -4.34 -6.43
N LYS A 95 2.88 -3.84 -5.30
CA LYS A 95 2.15 -3.78 -4.01
C LYS A 95 0.83 -3.00 -4.14
N ASN A 96 0.81 -1.95 -4.96
CA ASN A 96 -0.37 -1.09 -5.13
C ASN A 96 -1.52 -1.80 -5.83
N ARG A 97 -1.30 -2.97 -6.45
CA ARG A 97 -2.34 -3.75 -7.11
C ARG A 97 -3.18 -4.56 -6.14
N PHE A 98 -2.69 -4.80 -4.92
CA PHE A 98 -3.31 -5.74 -3.98
C PHE A 98 -3.62 -5.10 -2.63
N GLY A 99 -4.76 -5.49 -2.06
CA GLY A 99 -5.13 -5.17 -0.68
C GLY A 99 -4.72 -6.31 0.25
N PHE A 100 -3.82 -6.01 1.19
CA PHE A 100 -3.24 -6.99 2.13
C PHE A 100 -3.93 -7.02 3.50
N ALA A 101 -5.12 -6.41 3.63
CA ALA A 101 -5.82 -6.29 4.91
C ALA A 101 -6.06 -7.65 5.58
N ASN A 102 -6.43 -8.68 4.81
CA ASN A 102 -6.69 -10.03 5.31
C ASN A 102 -5.42 -10.89 5.44
N VAL A 103 -4.29 -10.43 4.91
CA VAL A 103 -3.04 -11.21 4.88
C VAL A 103 -2.37 -11.14 6.24
N GLU A 104 -1.99 -12.28 6.78
CA GLU A 104 -1.29 -12.44 8.05
C GLU A 104 0.15 -12.88 7.80
N SER A 105 0.32 -13.90 6.95
CA SER A 105 1.60 -14.56 6.72
C SER A 105 1.92 -14.69 5.23
N ILE A 106 3.18 -14.44 4.90
CA ILE A 106 3.71 -14.38 3.54
C ILE A 106 4.95 -15.27 3.47
N VAL A 107 4.97 -16.20 2.52
CA VAL A 107 6.23 -16.76 2.04
C VAL A 107 6.64 -15.98 0.79
N PHE A 108 7.86 -15.45 0.80
CA PHE A 108 8.42 -14.66 -0.29
C PHE A 108 9.55 -15.43 -0.97
N LEU A 109 9.29 -15.98 -2.16
CA LEU A 109 10.31 -16.60 -2.99
C LEU A 109 11.17 -15.51 -3.62
N LEU A 110 12.46 -15.51 -3.28
CA LEU A 110 13.40 -14.49 -3.69
C LEU A 110 14.28 -14.94 -4.87
N GLU A 111 14.31 -14.10 -5.90
CA GLU A 111 15.25 -14.22 -7.03
C GLU A 111 16.17 -12.98 -7.02
N LEU A 112 17.44 -13.16 -6.63
CA LEU A 112 18.48 -12.14 -6.77
C LEU A 112 19.24 -12.32 -8.07
N THR A 113 19.51 -11.21 -8.75
CA THR A 113 20.28 -11.18 -9.99
C THR A 113 21.46 -10.23 -9.90
N GLU A 114 22.24 -10.09 -10.98
CA GLU A 114 23.31 -9.09 -11.08
C GLU A 114 22.78 -7.65 -11.15
N ASP A 115 21.51 -7.46 -11.53
CA ASP A 115 20.85 -6.16 -11.50
C ASP A 115 20.56 -5.72 -10.05
N GLU A 116 21.43 -4.87 -9.52
CA GLU A 116 21.33 -4.29 -8.19
C GLU A 116 20.07 -3.42 -8.01
N GLU A 117 19.64 -2.70 -9.05
CA GLU A 117 18.44 -1.86 -9.00
C GLU A 117 17.19 -2.72 -8.81
N THR A 118 17.09 -3.85 -9.53
CA THR A 118 16.03 -4.82 -9.33
C THR A 118 16.08 -5.44 -7.92
N ASN A 119 17.26 -5.76 -7.42
CA ASN A 119 17.41 -6.32 -6.08
C ASN A 119 16.96 -5.30 -5.01
N GLN A 120 17.34 -4.03 -5.13
CA GLN A 120 16.90 -2.97 -4.22
C GLN A 120 15.37 -2.83 -4.21
N LYS A 121 14.73 -2.87 -5.38
CA LYS A 121 13.26 -2.85 -5.49
C LYS A 121 12.59 -4.04 -4.80
N LEU A 122 13.22 -5.22 -4.79
CA LEU A 122 12.73 -6.39 -4.03
C LEU A 122 12.85 -6.16 -2.52
N GLY A 123 13.99 -5.62 -2.06
CA GLY A 123 14.18 -5.24 -0.66
C GLY A 123 13.15 -4.20 -0.19
N ASP A 124 12.89 -3.18 -1.00
CA ASP A 124 11.87 -2.17 -0.71
C ASP A 124 10.46 -2.76 -0.64
N LEU A 125 10.15 -3.75 -1.48
CA LEU A 125 8.87 -4.45 -1.44
C LEU A 125 8.73 -5.24 -0.13
N VAL A 126 9.76 -5.99 0.26
CA VAL A 126 9.76 -6.74 1.54
C VAL A 126 9.59 -5.78 2.72
N ARG A 127 10.33 -4.67 2.74
CA ARG A 127 10.23 -3.65 3.80
C ARG A 127 8.82 -3.08 3.90
N LYS A 128 8.22 -2.67 2.78
CA LYS A 128 6.85 -2.15 2.72
C LYS A 128 5.80 -3.17 3.18
N LEU A 129 6.03 -4.47 2.97
CA LEU A 129 5.15 -5.52 3.46
C LEU A 129 5.34 -5.73 4.97
N ALA A 130 6.59 -5.67 5.45
CA ALA A 130 6.92 -5.81 6.85
C ALA A 130 6.33 -4.66 7.70
N GLU A 131 6.36 -3.43 7.18
CA GLU A 131 5.75 -2.23 7.80
C GLU A 131 4.23 -2.37 8.01
N GLU A 132 3.54 -3.22 7.22
CA GLU A 132 2.12 -3.54 7.42
C GLU A 132 1.90 -4.65 8.48
N GLY A 133 2.94 -5.00 9.24
CA GLY A 133 2.89 -5.98 10.32
C GLY A 133 2.74 -7.43 9.86
N LYS A 134 3.07 -7.74 8.60
CA LYS A 134 2.91 -9.09 8.03
C LYS A 134 4.06 -9.98 8.47
N GLU A 135 3.79 -11.23 8.84
CA GLU A 135 4.87 -12.20 9.03
C GLU A 135 5.40 -12.61 7.64
N ILE A 136 6.69 -12.41 7.39
CA ILE A 136 7.34 -12.69 6.12
C ILE A 136 8.43 -13.72 6.33
N THR A 137 8.36 -14.84 5.62
CA THR A 137 9.47 -15.78 5.49
C THR A 137 10.05 -15.67 4.08
N ILE A 138 11.28 -15.19 3.99
CA ILE A 138 12.03 -15.09 2.74
C ILE A 138 12.71 -16.44 2.48
N ILE A 139 12.45 -17.01 1.31
CA ILE A 139 13.08 -18.24 0.86
C ILE A 139 13.85 -17.95 -0.43
N PRO A 140 15.17 -18.16 -0.47
CA PRO A 140 15.90 -18.07 -1.72
C PRO A 140 15.42 -19.12 -2.73
N TYR A 141 14.96 -18.65 -3.88
CA TYR A 141 14.57 -19.46 -5.04
C TYR A 141 15.70 -19.50 -6.07
N LYS A 142 16.26 -18.33 -6.42
CA LYS A 142 17.42 -18.20 -7.31
C LYS A 142 18.31 -17.10 -6.77
N MET A 143 19.42 -17.48 -6.18
CA MET A 143 20.29 -16.55 -5.50
C MET A 143 21.75 -16.87 -5.78
N ASP A 144 22.50 -15.82 -6.08
CA ASP A 144 23.95 -15.82 -6.03
C ASP A 144 24.40 -15.72 -4.57
N CYS A 145 25.18 -16.70 -4.09
CA CYS A 145 25.64 -16.76 -2.70
C CYS A 145 26.39 -15.49 -2.28
N ALA A 146 27.12 -14.85 -3.20
CA ALA A 146 27.82 -13.58 -2.95
C ALA A 146 26.86 -12.44 -2.60
N LYS A 147 25.60 -12.51 -3.06
CA LYS A 147 24.56 -11.50 -2.84
C LYS A 147 23.68 -11.78 -1.60
N SER A 148 23.93 -12.86 -0.87
CA SER A 148 23.18 -13.17 0.36
C SER A 148 23.30 -12.08 1.45
N GLY A 149 24.45 -11.40 1.52
CA GLY A 149 24.66 -10.28 2.45
C GLY A 149 23.70 -9.10 2.20
N LEU A 150 23.29 -8.88 0.94
CA LEU A 150 22.29 -7.87 0.60
C LEU A 150 20.94 -8.17 1.26
N VAL A 151 20.52 -9.43 1.31
CA VAL A 151 19.23 -9.78 1.91
C VAL A 151 19.23 -9.62 3.41
N LYS A 152 20.35 -9.95 4.07
CA LYS A 152 20.49 -9.73 5.51
C LYS A 152 20.28 -8.26 5.88
N SER A 153 20.67 -7.33 5.00
CA SER A 153 20.41 -5.89 5.21
C SER A 153 18.93 -5.48 5.12
N TRP A 154 18.06 -6.32 4.54
CA TRP A 154 16.62 -6.06 4.45
C TRP A 154 15.85 -6.55 5.68
N ILE A 155 16.42 -7.51 6.40
CA ILE A 155 15.88 -8.07 7.64
C ILE A 155 16.13 -7.06 8.76
N THR A 156 15.24 -6.07 8.83
CA THR A 156 15.31 -4.97 9.80
C THR A 156 14.20 -5.02 10.83
N ALA A 157 13.25 -5.94 10.66
CA ALA A 157 12.08 -6.08 11.51
C ALA A 157 11.90 -7.54 11.92
N ASP A 158 11.47 -7.78 13.17
CA ASP A 158 11.36 -9.11 13.78
C ASP A 158 10.33 -10.02 13.08
N ASN A 159 9.39 -9.42 12.35
CA ASN A 159 8.41 -10.12 11.54
C ASN A 159 8.95 -10.60 10.18
N VAL A 160 10.23 -10.38 9.88
CA VAL A 160 10.89 -10.88 8.67
C VAL A 160 11.92 -11.95 9.04
N LYS A 161 11.71 -13.17 8.55
CA LYS A 161 12.59 -14.31 8.75
C LYS A 161 13.25 -14.69 7.43
N TRP A 162 14.51 -15.12 7.49
CA TRP A 162 15.25 -15.63 6.35
C TRP A 162 15.46 -17.13 6.50
N SER A 163 15.22 -17.88 5.43
CA SER A 163 15.56 -19.31 5.38
C SER A 163 16.99 -19.46 4.89
N ASP A 164 17.87 -19.96 5.76
CA ASP A 164 19.31 -20.18 5.48
C ASP A 164 19.60 -21.30 4.46
N SER A 165 18.58 -21.83 3.78
CA SER A 165 18.78 -22.86 2.76
C SER A 165 19.50 -22.29 1.53
N ALA A 166 20.78 -22.63 1.37
CA ALA A 166 21.61 -22.21 0.22
C ALA A 166 21.18 -22.82 -1.12
N ALA A 167 20.21 -23.73 -1.13
CA ALA A 167 19.82 -24.47 -2.33
C ALA A 167 18.87 -23.64 -3.20
N SER A 168 19.33 -23.25 -4.40
CA SER A 168 18.49 -22.66 -5.43
C SER A 168 17.65 -23.72 -6.13
N ALA A 169 16.50 -23.33 -6.67
CA ALA A 169 15.80 -24.13 -7.66
C ALA A 169 16.55 -23.99 -8.99
N GLY A 170 17.20 -25.08 -9.44
CA GLY A 170 17.89 -25.10 -10.73
C GLY A 170 16.95 -24.79 -11.91
N GLU A 171 15.69 -25.25 -11.84
CA GLU A 171 14.67 -25.07 -12.87
C GLU A 171 13.38 -24.42 -12.34
N LYS A 172 12.52 -23.97 -13.26
CA LYS A 172 11.15 -23.52 -12.92
C LYS A 172 10.28 -24.71 -12.51
N PHE A 173 9.38 -24.49 -11.55
CA PHE A 173 8.41 -25.49 -11.14
C PHE A 173 7.39 -25.77 -12.25
N LYS A 174 7.27 -27.04 -12.65
CA LYS A 174 6.30 -27.53 -13.65
C LYS A 174 5.01 -28.00 -13.00
N THR A 175 5.06 -28.45 -11.74
CA THR A 175 3.92 -28.99 -11.00
C THR A 175 3.81 -28.37 -9.60
N TRP A 176 2.62 -28.52 -9.00
CA TRP A 176 2.40 -28.18 -7.58
C TRP A 176 3.31 -28.98 -6.65
N GLU A 177 3.53 -30.26 -6.95
CA GLU A 177 4.41 -31.15 -6.17
C GLU A 177 5.84 -30.60 -6.09
N GLN A 178 6.42 -30.20 -7.22
CA GLN A 178 7.77 -29.64 -7.25
C GLN A 178 7.89 -28.35 -6.43
N LEU A 179 6.86 -27.50 -6.47
CA LEU A 179 6.81 -26.28 -5.66
C LEU A 179 6.72 -26.61 -4.16
N LEU A 180 5.84 -27.55 -3.79
CA LEU A 180 5.61 -27.93 -2.40
C LEU A 180 6.84 -28.60 -1.79
N GLU A 181 7.43 -29.57 -2.50
CA GLU A 181 8.67 -30.24 -2.08
C GLU A 181 9.80 -29.22 -1.84
N PHE A 182 9.93 -28.25 -2.75
CA PHE A 182 10.91 -27.17 -2.60
C PHE A 182 10.67 -26.31 -1.35
N LEU A 183 9.42 -25.93 -1.08
CA LEU A 183 9.08 -25.08 0.05
C LEU A 183 9.21 -25.81 1.39
N GLU A 184 8.81 -27.08 1.44
CA GLU A 184 8.85 -27.92 2.64
C GLU A 184 10.27 -28.22 3.08
N ALA A 185 11.18 -28.45 2.12
CA ALA A 185 12.59 -28.63 2.39
C ALA A 185 13.27 -27.39 3.02
N ARG A 186 12.62 -26.22 2.95
CA ARG A 186 13.20 -24.92 3.36
C ARG A 186 12.47 -24.26 4.51
N THR A 187 11.25 -24.70 4.79
CA THR A 187 10.40 -24.16 5.85
C THR A 187 9.60 -25.28 6.49
N THR A 188 10.06 -25.74 7.65
CA THR A 188 9.34 -26.73 8.46
C THR A 188 8.16 -26.04 9.16
N GLU A 189 6.99 -26.70 9.18
CA GLU A 189 5.78 -26.22 9.88
C GLU A 189 5.23 -24.85 9.44
N ASN A 190 5.53 -24.41 8.21
CA ASN A 190 5.04 -23.13 7.73
C ASN A 190 3.55 -23.19 7.32
N MET A 191 2.74 -22.31 7.89
CA MET A 191 1.29 -22.25 7.67
C MET A 191 0.91 -21.92 6.22
N VAL A 192 1.73 -21.16 5.49
CA VAL A 192 1.52 -20.90 4.06
C VAL A 192 1.70 -22.19 3.26
N VAL A 193 2.73 -22.98 3.56
CA VAL A 193 2.97 -24.27 2.89
C VAL A 193 1.82 -25.24 3.15
N ALA A 194 1.32 -25.30 4.39
CA ALA A 194 0.14 -26.10 4.72
C ALA A 194 -1.12 -25.65 3.95
N GLN A 195 -1.30 -24.36 3.74
CA GLN A 195 -2.41 -23.83 2.91
C GLN A 195 -2.25 -24.21 1.44
N LEU A 196 -1.04 -24.08 0.89
CA LEU A 196 -0.74 -24.46 -0.50
C LEU A 196 -0.95 -25.95 -0.75
N ARG A 197 -0.62 -26.82 0.22
CA ARG A 197 -0.93 -28.26 0.16
C ARG A 197 -2.43 -28.54 0.06
N LYS A 198 -3.26 -27.83 0.84
CA LYS A 198 -4.72 -27.98 0.73
C LYS A 198 -5.21 -27.53 -0.64
N GLU A 199 -4.64 -26.45 -1.15
CA GLU A 199 -5.01 -25.89 -2.44
C GLU A 199 -4.65 -26.82 -3.60
N SER A 200 -3.47 -27.44 -3.61
CA SER A 200 -3.03 -28.34 -4.68
C SER A 200 -3.99 -29.52 -4.86
N VAL A 201 -4.45 -30.13 -3.76
CA VAL A 201 -5.42 -31.24 -3.78
C VAL A 201 -6.77 -30.81 -4.36
N THR A 202 -7.23 -29.61 -4.04
CA THR A 202 -8.50 -29.08 -4.60
C THR A 202 -8.39 -28.58 -6.04
N SER A 203 -7.17 -28.40 -6.54
CA SER A 203 -6.87 -27.85 -7.86
C SER A 203 -6.57 -28.93 -8.91
N GLU A 204 -6.52 -30.20 -8.53
CA GLU A 204 -6.41 -31.30 -9.49
C GLU A 204 -7.58 -31.27 -10.49
N PRO A 205 -7.32 -31.47 -11.79
CA PRO A 205 -8.40 -31.61 -12.75
C PRO A 205 -9.17 -32.89 -12.43
N ARG A 206 -10.45 -32.77 -12.07
CA ARG A 206 -11.38 -33.91 -12.12
C ARG A 206 -11.24 -34.53 -13.51
N LYS A 207 -10.71 -35.75 -13.60
CA LYS A 207 -10.67 -36.51 -14.86
C LYS A 207 -12.10 -36.51 -15.40
N LYS A 208 -12.32 -35.91 -16.58
CA LYS A 208 -13.58 -36.10 -17.30
C LYS A 208 -13.70 -37.59 -17.58
N GLU A 209 -14.62 -38.25 -16.90
CA GLU A 209 -15.05 -39.57 -17.35
C GLU A 209 -15.61 -39.39 -18.76
N ASN A 210 -14.97 -40.03 -19.74
CA ASN A 210 -15.47 -40.06 -21.10
C ASN A 210 -16.76 -40.87 -21.11
N LYS A 211 -17.91 -40.20 -21.00
CA LYS A 211 -19.20 -40.79 -21.37
C LYS A 211 -19.26 -40.84 -22.89
N TRP A 212 -18.73 -41.92 -23.47
CA TRP A 212 -19.19 -42.40 -24.76
C TRP A 212 -19.44 -43.89 -24.68
N SER A 213 -20.72 -44.24 -24.65
CA SER A 213 -21.22 -45.55 -25.08
C SER A 213 -22.64 -45.28 -25.59
N HIS A 214 -22.71 -44.83 -26.84
CA HIS A 214 -23.91 -45.02 -27.64
C HIS A 214 -23.87 -46.46 -28.12
N GLN A 215 -24.90 -47.22 -27.79
CA GLN A 215 -25.26 -48.45 -28.47
C GLN A 215 -26.76 -48.45 -28.70
#